data_AF-A0A933CTS0-F1
#
_entry.id   AF-A0A933CTS0-F1
#
_cell.length_a   1.000
_cell.length_b   1.000
_cell.length_c   1.000
_cell.angle_alpha   90.00
_cell.angle_beta   90.00
_cell.angle_gamma   90.00
#
_symmetry.space_group_name_H-M   'P 1'
#
loop_
_entity.id
_entity.type
_entity.pdbx_description
1 polymer ?
#
loop_
_entity_poly.entity_id
_entity_poly.type
_entity_poly.pdbx_seq_one_letter_code
_entity_poly.pdbx_strand_id
1 'polypeptide(L)'
;MKVLYAQRCLGCHGTMGKGDGPVASSLPVSVPDFRDTVERKTVVQIRKVIAQGEGLMPAFSPALSHAEIQDSVRLVNLLSREGRPLKWWEKFEPLVWAHCRVPWEYVLGYDEAGENERPK
;
A
#
# COMPACT_ATOMS: atom_id res chain seq x y z
N MET A 1 -5.58 -6.88 11.30
CA MET A 1 -4.63 -7.08 10.19
C MET A 1 -3.59 -8.17 10.41
N LYS A 2 -2.69 -8.06 11.40
CA LYS A 2 -1.55 -8.99 11.52
C LYS A 2 -1.95 -10.47 11.65
N VAL A 3 -3.07 -10.75 12.32
CA VAL A 3 -3.59 -12.12 12.49
C VAL A 3 -4.01 -12.75 11.15
N LEU A 4 -4.76 -12.02 10.32
CA LEU A 4 -5.20 -12.51 9.01
C LEU A 4 -3.99 -12.84 8.11
N TYR A 5 -3.00 -11.95 8.10
CA TYR A 5 -1.76 -12.18 7.35
C TYR A 5 -1.03 -13.42 7.83
N ALA A 6 -0.85 -13.58 9.15
CA ALA A 6 -0.20 -14.73 9.76
C ALA A 6 -0.91 -16.05 9.39
N GLN A 7 -2.24 -16.04 9.34
CA GLN A 7 -3.03 -17.24 9.07
C GLN A 7 -3.12 -17.61 7.58
N ARG A 8 -3.11 -16.62 6.68
CA ARG A 8 -3.49 -16.83 5.27
C ARG A 8 -2.42 -16.49 4.25
N CYS A 9 -1.49 -15.61 4.59
CA CYS A 9 -0.53 -15.05 3.64
C CYS A 9 0.92 -15.42 3.97
N LEU A 10 1.25 -15.45 5.26
CA LEU A 10 2.60 -15.65 5.79
C LEU A 10 3.26 -16.94 5.29
N GLY A 11 2.47 -18.02 5.17
CA GLY A 11 2.96 -19.32 4.74
C GLY A 11 3.66 -19.29 3.38
N CYS A 12 3.17 -18.48 2.44
CA CYS A 12 3.77 -18.33 1.11
C CYS A 12 4.60 -17.05 0.98
N HIS A 13 4.13 -15.93 1.53
CA HIS A 13 4.74 -14.62 1.30
C HIS A 13 5.86 -14.26 2.29
N GLY A 14 5.99 -14.96 3.41
CA GLY A 14 7.01 -14.71 4.43
C GLY A 14 6.73 -13.47 5.28
N THR A 15 7.56 -13.19 6.29
CA THR A 15 7.30 -12.09 7.25
C THR A 15 7.40 -10.70 6.63
N MET A 16 8.25 -10.56 5.61
CA MET A 16 8.53 -9.32 4.90
C MET A 16 7.85 -9.25 3.52
N GLY A 17 7.02 -10.22 3.15
CA GLY A 17 6.37 -10.23 1.84
C GLY A 17 7.32 -10.50 0.66
N LYS A 18 8.45 -11.18 0.89
CA LYS A 18 9.46 -11.47 -0.14
C LYS A 18 9.15 -12.71 -0.97
N GLY A 19 8.09 -13.44 -0.64
CA GLY A 19 7.81 -14.74 -1.26
C GLY A 19 8.69 -15.86 -0.72
N ASP A 20 9.22 -15.70 0.49
CA ASP A 20 10.12 -16.63 1.18
C ASP A 20 9.42 -17.34 2.35
N GLY A 21 8.10 -17.48 2.28
CA GLY A 21 7.34 -18.21 3.29
C GLY A 21 7.73 -19.69 3.37
N PRO A 22 7.46 -20.37 4.50
CA PRO A 22 7.88 -21.76 4.73
C PRO A 22 7.39 -22.77 3.66
N VAL A 23 6.28 -22.49 2.96
CA VAL A 23 5.81 -23.36 1.87
C VAL A 23 6.30 -22.91 0.49
N ALA A 24 6.88 -21.71 0.36
CA ALA A 24 7.24 -21.12 -0.93
C ALA A 24 8.28 -21.97 -1.69
N SER A 25 9.27 -22.53 -0.99
CA SER A 25 10.29 -23.40 -1.61
C SER A 25 9.73 -24.73 -2.14
N SER A 26 8.54 -25.12 -1.70
CA SER A 26 7.87 -26.36 -2.13
C SER A 26 6.89 -26.14 -3.27
N LEU A 27 6.64 -24.89 -3.66
CA LEU A 27 5.77 -24.58 -4.79
C LEU A 27 6.54 -24.69 -6.10
N PRO A 28 5.91 -25.16 -7.19
CA PRO A 28 6.54 -25.25 -8.51
C PRO A 28 6.74 -23.88 -9.18
N VAL A 29 6.25 -22.81 -8.54
CA VAL A 29 6.36 -21.42 -9.03
C VAL A 29 6.91 -20.55 -7.91
N SER A 30 7.70 -19.54 -8.29
CA SER A 30 8.17 -18.53 -7.36
C SER A 30 7.02 -17.64 -6.90
N VAL A 31 6.90 -17.43 -5.59
CA VAL A 31 5.94 -16.48 -5.03
C VAL A 31 6.50 -15.07 -5.24
N PRO A 32 5.74 -14.14 -5.86
CA PRO A 32 6.26 -12.80 -6.13
C PRO A 32 6.58 -12.02 -4.86
N ASP A 33 7.66 -11.24 -4.92
CA ASP A 33 7.96 -10.22 -3.92
C ASP A 33 6.93 -9.08 -4.01
N PHE A 34 6.45 -8.60 -2.86
CA PHE A 34 5.53 -7.47 -2.82
C PHE A 34 6.12 -6.19 -3.39
N ARG A 35 7.44 -5.99 -3.30
CA ARG A 35 8.15 -4.86 -3.90
C ARG A 35 7.98 -4.82 -5.41
N ASP A 36 8.22 -5.94 -6.08
CA ASP A 36 8.01 -6.06 -7.52
C ASP A 36 6.52 -5.97 -7.88
N THR A 37 5.67 -6.52 -7.02
CA THR A 37 4.22 -6.53 -7.22
C THR A 37 3.65 -5.11 -7.25
N VAL A 38 4.01 -4.25 -6.29
CA VAL A 38 3.50 -2.87 -6.23
C VAL A 38 4.09 -1.97 -7.31
N GLU A 39 5.25 -2.32 -7.88
CA GLU A 39 5.81 -1.60 -9.03
C GLU A 39 5.10 -1.95 -10.35
N ARG A 40 4.58 -3.17 -10.47
CA ARG A 40 3.98 -3.69 -11.72
C ARG A 40 2.46 -3.69 -11.75
N LYS A 41 1.80 -3.70 -10.58
CA LYS A 41 0.34 -3.79 -10.47
C LYS A 41 -0.22 -2.60 -9.69
N THR A 42 -1.35 -2.10 -10.15
CA THR A 42 -2.14 -1.08 -9.43
C THR A 42 -2.81 -1.67 -8.20
N VAL A 43 -3.20 -0.81 -7.25
CA VAL A 43 -3.97 -1.19 -6.06
C VAL A 43 -5.24 -1.98 -6.42
N VAL A 44 -5.91 -1.61 -7.52
CA VAL A 44 -7.11 -2.31 -8.00
C VAL A 44 -6.78 -3.72 -8.50
N GLN A 45 -5.67 -3.88 -9.21
CA GLN A 45 -5.20 -5.19 -9.66
C GLN A 45 -4.77 -6.07 -8.50
N ILE A 46 -4.04 -5.53 -7.51
CA ILE A 46 -3.65 -6.27 -6.30
C ILE A 46 -4.90 -6.73 -5.53
N ARG A 47 -5.89 -5.84 -5.36
CA ARG A 47 -7.18 -6.18 -4.74
C ARG A 47 -7.89 -7.32 -5.49
N LYS A 48 -7.86 -7.29 -6.83
CA LYS A 48 -8.45 -8.33 -7.68
C LYS A 48 -7.76 -9.67 -7.47
N VAL A 49 -6.42 -9.69 -7.45
CA VAL A 49 -5.63 -10.92 -7.19
C VAL A 49 -5.97 -11.51 -5.83
N ILE A 50 -6.04 -10.69 -4.76
CA ILE A 50 -6.41 -11.19 -3.42
C ILE A 50 -7.85 -11.71 -3.41
N ALA A 51 -8.78 -11.02 -4.05
CA ALA A 51 -10.19 -11.44 -4.06
C ALA A 51 -10.41 -12.73 -4.86
N GLN A 52 -9.82 -12.83 -6.05
CA GLN A 52 -10.14 -13.86 -7.06
C GLN A 52 -9.07 -14.96 -7.19
N GLY A 53 -7.91 -14.80 -6.56
CA GLY A 53 -6.76 -15.67 -6.77
C GLY A 53 -6.07 -15.41 -8.11
N GLU A 54 -4.85 -15.91 -8.24
CA GLU A 54 -4.07 -15.91 -9.48
C GLU A 54 -3.08 -17.09 -9.44
N GLY A 55 -3.16 -17.99 -10.42
CA GLY A 55 -2.33 -19.20 -10.44
C GLY A 55 -2.58 -20.09 -9.23
N LEU A 56 -1.53 -20.32 -8.42
CA LEU A 56 -1.60 -21.10 -7.18
C LEU A 56 -2.08 -20.30 -5.97
N MET A 57 -2.19 -18.97 -6.09
CA MET A 57 -2.73 -18.14 -5.02
C MET A 57 -4.25 -18.34 -4.95
N PRO A 58 -4.80 -18.82 -3.82
CA PRO A 58 -6.23 -19.08 -3.71
C PRO A 58 -7.05 -17.78 -3.73
N ALA A 59 -8.30 -17.89 -4.15
CA ALA A 59 -9.28 -16.83 -4.00
C ALA A 59 -9.69 -16.69 -2.54
N PHE A 60 -9.74 -15.46 -2.03
CA PHE A 60 -10.19 -15.19 -0.67
C PHE A 60 -11.61 -14.63 -0.60
N SER A 61 -12.22 -14.23 -1.72
CA SER A 61 -13.65 -13.96 -1.77
C SER A 61 -14.41 -15.27 -2.03
N PRO A 62 -15.56 -15.53 -1.37
CA PRO A 62 -16.27 -14.67 -0.41
C PRO A 62 -15.87 -14.89 1.06
N ALA A 63 -14.82 -15.68 1.32
CA ALA A 63 -14.39 -16.03 2.68
C ALA A 63 -13.90 -14.83 3.52
N LEU A 64 -13.38 -13.79 2.87
CA LEU A 64 -13.03 -12.51 3.46
C LEU A 64 -13.99 -11.41 2.98
N SER A 65 -14.34 -10.52 3.90
CA SER A 65 -15.11 -9.33 3.60
C SER A 65 -14.33 -8.35 2.72
N HIS A 66 -15.05 -7.44 2.05
CA HIS A 66 -14.44 -6.37 1.26
C HIS A 66 -13.47 -5.50 2.09
N ALA A 67 -13.79 -5.27 3.36
CA ALA A 67 -12.94 -4.52 4.28
C ALA A 67 -11.62 -5.28 4.58
N GLU A 68 -11.69 -6.59 4.85
CA GLU A 68 -10.51 -7.43 5.11
C GLU A 68 -9.62 -7.57 3.88
N ILE A 69 -10.20 -7.65 2.69
CA ILE A 69 -9.44 -7.64 1.43
C ILE A 69 -8.74 -6.29 1.25
N GLN A 70 -9.44 -5.17 1.47
CA GLN A 70 -8.86 -3.83 1.39
C GLN A 70 -7.70 -3.66 2.39
N ASP A 71 -7.87 -4.21 3.58
CA ASP A 71 -6.87 -4.22 4.63
C ASP A 71 -5.64 -5.07 4.29
N SER A 72 -5.84 -6.19 3.60
CA SER A 72 -4.75 -7.01 3.08
C SER A 72 -3.95 -6.25 2.01
N VAL A 73 -4.63 -5.51 1.13
CA VAL A 73 -3.96 -4.63 0.13
C VAL A 73 -3.12 -3.56 0.82
N ARG A 74 -3.62 -2.94 1.89
CA ARG A 74 -2.83 -1.96 2.68
C ARG A 74 -1.57 -2.60 3.26
N LEU A 75 -1.68 -3.82 3.76
CA LEU A 75 -0.55 -4.54 4.33
C LEU A 75 0.51 -4.90 3.26
N VAL A 76 0.09 -5.32 2.07
CA VAL A 76 1.01 -5.53 0.93
C VAL A 76 1.81 -4.27 0.64
N ASN A 77 1.15 -3.10 0.61
CA ASN A 77 1.82 -1.81 0.39
C ASN A 77 2.73 -1.39 1.56
N LEU A 78 2.39 -1.77 2.78
CA LEU A 78 3.24 -1.50 3.95
C LEU A 78 4.52 -2.33 3.88
N LEU A 79 4.38 -3.64 3.67
CA LEU A 79 5.51 -4.58 3.62
C LEU A 79 6.43 -4.33 2.41
N SER A 80 5.88 -3.87 1.28
CA SER A 80 6.71 -3.49 0.12
C SER A 80 7.62 -2.27 0.36
N ARG A 81 7.37 -1.50 1.42
CA ARG A 81 8.22 -0.39 1.85
C ARG A 81 9.24 -0.81 2.92
N GLU A 82 9.06 -1.98 3.52
CA GLU A 82 9.87 -2.44 4.64
C GLU A 82 11.22 -3.02 4.17
N GLY A 83 12.32 -2.57 4.79
CA GLY A 83 13.66 -3.06 4.46
C GLY A 83 14.27 -2.53 3.15
N ARG A 84 13.72 -1.45 2.56
CA ARG A 84 14.35 -0.73 1.44
C ARG A 84 14.42 0.78 1.68
N PRO A 85 15.40 1.49 1.10
CA PRO A 85 15.36 2.94 1.08
C PRO A 85 14.14 3.41 0.29
N LEU A 86 13.30 4.22 0.93
CA LEU A 86 12.19 4.89 0.25
C LEU A 86 12.75 5.78 -0.86
N LYS A 87 12.14 5.73 -2.05
CA LYS A 87 12.46 6.66 -3.14
C LYS A 87 12.15 8.08 -2.65
N TRP A 88 12.85 9.08 -3.18
CA TRP A 88 12.77 10.44 -2.64
C TRP A 88 11.33 10.98 -2.60
N TRP A 89 10.50 10.65 -3.59
CA TRP A 89 9.09 11.05 -3.64
C TRP A 89 8.18 10.30 -2.65
N GLU A 90 8.51 9.07 -2.27
CA GLU A 90 7.73 8.29 -1.30
C GLU A 90 7.80 8.88 0.12
N LYS A 91 8.85 9.66 0.40
CA LYS A 91 8.95 10.44 1.63
C LYS A 91 7.95 11.60 1.67
N PHE A 92 7.56 12.09 0.51
CA PHE A 92 6.60 13.18 0.35
C PHE A 92 5.17 12.69 0.15
N GLU A 93 4.92 11.38 0.02
CA GLU A 93 3.55 10.84 -0.06
C GLU A 93 2.62 11.34 1.07
N PRO A 94 3.05 11.41 2.35
CA PRO A 94 2.23 12.01 3.41
C PRO A 94 1.94 13.50 3.17
N LEU A 95 2.87 14.25 2.58
CA LEU A 95 2.70 15.66 2.20
C LEU A 95 1.78 15.81 0.97
N VAL A 96 1.89 14.90 0.00
CA VAL A 96 0.98 14.76 -1.16
C VAL A 96 -0.40 14.26 -0.71
N TRP A 97 -0.50 13.56 0.40
CA TRP A 97 -1.81 13.21 0.93
C TRP A 97 -2.41 14.37 1.73
N ALA A 98 -1.58 15.06 2.52
CA ALA A 98 -1.94 16.27 3.24
C ALA A 98 -2.41 17.36 2.28
N HIS A 99 -1.67 17.67 1.21
CA HIS A 99 -2.07 18.71 0.25
C HIS A 99 -3.36 18.39 -0.54
N CYS A 100 -3.80 17.12 -0.56
CA CYS A 100 -5.04 16.72 -1.22
C CYS A 100 -6.25 16.72 -0.27
N ARG A 101 -6.01 16.73 1.04
CA ARG A 101 -7.07 16.69 2.07
C ARG A 101 -7.14 17.96 2.90
N VAL A 102 -6.08 18.75 2.91
CA VAL A 102 -5.98 20.03 3.57
C VAL A 102 -6.21 21.11 2.51
N PRO A 103 -7.21 21.99 2.68
CA PRO A 103 -7.41 23.13 1.80
C PRO A 103 -6.13 23.97 1.72
N TRP A 104 -5.77 24.43 0.53
CA TRP A 104 -4.53 25.17 0.28
C TRP A 104 -4.38 26.43 1.16
N GLU A 105 -5.50 27.00 1.59
CA GLU A 105 -5.62 28.13 2.51
C GLU A 105 -4.92 27.88 3.87
N TYR A 106 -4.90 26.63 4.34
CA TYR A 106 -4.22 26.25 5.58
C TYR A 106 -2.72 26.00 5.40
N VAL A 107 -2.27 25.72 4.18
CA VAL A 107 -0.86 25.43 3.86
C VAL A 107 -0.11 26.71 3.52
N LEU A 108 -0.76 27.64 2.83
CA LEU A 108 -0.14 28.89 2.40
C LEU A 108 -0.18 30.02 3.40
N GLY A 109 -0.81 29.86 4.56
CA GLY A 109 -0.82 30.84 5.65
C GLY A 109 -0.93 32.28 5.14
N TYR A 110 -2.16 32.70 4.81
CA TYR A 110 -2.50 34.03 4.28
C TYR A 110 -1.37 35.06 4.41
N ASP A 111 -0.78 35.46 3.28
CA ASP A 111 -0.04 36.72 3.21
C ASP A 111 -0.93 37.78 3.85
N GLU A 112 -0.51 38.28 5.02
CA GLU A 112 -1.22 39.35 5.70
C GLU A 112 -1.43 40.48 4.71
N ALA A 113 -2.67 40.92 4.60
CA ALA A 113 -3.05 42.06 3.78
C ALA A 113 -2.21 43.27 4.23
N GLY A 114 -1.19 43.60 3.45
CA GLY A 114 -0.52 44.89 3.52
C GLY A 114 -1.50 45.96 3.10
N GLU A 115 -2.17 46.56 4.09
CA GLU A 115 -2.82 47.86 3.98
C GLU A 115 -1.84 48.83 3.31
N ASN A 116 -2.13 49.24 2.09
CA ASN A 116 -1.57 50.46 1.52
C ASN A 116 -2.74 51.39 1.23
N GLU A 117 -3.06 52.20 2.25
CA GLU A 117 -3.82 53.43 2.12
C GLU A 117 -3.26 54.25 0.95
N ARG A 118 -4.07 54.49 -0.08
CA ARG A 118 -3.81 55.54 -1.07
C ARG A 118 -4.49 56.82 -0.57
N PRO A 119 -3.77 57.88 -0.20
CA PRO A 119 -4.39 59.18 0.02
C PRO A 119 -4.79 59.80 -1.33
N LYS A 120 -5.84 60.62 -1.27
CA LYS A 120 -6.56 61.27 -2.37
C LYS A 120 -5.67 62.06 -3.33
#